data_AF-A0A956W053-F1
#
_entry.id   AF-A0A956W053-F1
#
_cell.length_a   1.000
_cell.length_b   1.000
_cell.length_c   1.000
_cell.angle_alpha   90.00
_cell.angle_beta   90.00
_cell.angle_gamma   90.00
#
_symmetry.space_group_name_H-M   'P 1'
#
loop_
_entity.id
_entity.type
_entity.pdbx_description
1 polymer ?
#
loop_
_entity_poly.entity_id
_entity_poly.type
_entity_poly.pdbx_seq_one_letter_code
_entity_poly.pdbx_strand_id
1 'polypeptide(L)'
;WQDIYLGYHDRVRPDGSIAPGARSLPAVLERLETELSRLNHDLPVAAWGFDPAHLPGVAITANDLDAVTGDRPVVVRNTSGHITYVNSAMLRIAGITRDSAVEGVVKDLTGEPTGELREVEAMSLVGPVMAGASRQSNLLALQGAATLARKVGCTTISDWAFGGVAGAFQAYQEFTSADDCPVSFVIAPFYRYLLARGGGSMAEGVKVHRQMQAEGNPRLEVGPVKLMVDGSIQGFTGDLRWPG
;
A
#
# COMPACT_ATOMS: atom_id res chain seq x y z
N TRP A 1 -10.98 5.35 -4.85
CA TRP A 1 -9.52 5.14 -4.96
C TRP A 1 -9.14 5.34 -6.42
N GLN A 2 -7.87 5.63 -6.69
CA GLN A 2 -7.37 5.91 -8.05
C GLN A 2 -6.70 4.68 -8.68
N ASP A 3 -6.07 3.85 -7.85
CA ASP A 3 -5.32 2.68 -8.29
C ASP A 3 -6.21 1.54 -8.79
N ILE A 4 -5.67 0.69 -9.66
CA ILE A 4 -6.40 -0.42 -10.27
C ILE A 4 -6.76 -1.45 -9.20
N TYR A 5 -8.05 -1.83 -9.11
CA TYR A 5 -8.53 -2.85 -8.18
C TYR A 5 -8.59 -4.23 -8.84
N LEU A 6 -7.82 -5.16 -8.29
CA LEU A 6 -7.63 -6.54 -8.77
C LEU A 6 -8.15 -7.60 -7.77
N GLY A 7 -8.94 -7.20 -6.77
CA GLY A 7 -9.38 -8.11 -5.72
C GLY A 7 -10.50 -9.07 -6.11
N TYR A 8 -10.60 -10.16 -5.35
CA TYR A 8 -11.54 -11.26 -5.60
C TYR A 8 -13.01 -10.88 -5.40
N HIS A 9 -13.29 -10.02 -4.41
CA HIS A 9 -14.64 -9.60 -4.05
C HIS A 9 -15.04 -8.30 -4.75
N ASP A 10 -16.34 -8.13 -5.01
CA ASP A 10 -16.89 -6.86 -5.47
C ASP A 10 -16.63 -5.77 -4.44
N ARG A 11 -16.33 -4.55 -4.90
CA ARG A 11 -16.02 -3.43 -4.01
C ARG A 11 -16.70 -2.14 -4.44
N VAL A 12 -17.35 -1.47 -3.49
CA VAL A 12 -18.02 -0.18 -3.71
C VAL A 12 -16.97 0.92 -3.86
N ARG A 13 -16.96 1.61 -4.99
CA ARG A 13 -16.12 2.78 -5.25
C ARG A 13 -16.68 4.02 -4.53
N PRO A 14 -15.85 5.07 -4.31
CA PRO A 14 -16.34 6.31 -3.71
C PRO A 14 -17.52 6.96 -4.46
N ASP A 15 -17.57 6.85 -5.79
CA ASP A 15 -18.69 7.33 -6.62
C ASP A 15 -19.97 6.49 -6.45
N GLY A 16 -19.93 5.37 -5.74
CA GLY A 16 -21.04 4.45 -5.52
C GLY A 16 -21.14 3.33 -6.54
N SER A 17 -20.35 3.34 -7.62
CA SER A 17 -20.28 2.23 -8.57
C SER A 17 -19.62 0.99 -7.93
N ILE A 18 -19.82 -0.18 -8.54
CA ILE A 18 -19.19 -1.42 -8.09
C ILE A 18 -17.99 -1.73 -8.97
N ALA A 19 -16.83 -1.97 -8.35
CA ALA A 19 -15.70 -2.63 -8.97
C ALA A 19 -15.92 -4.14 -8.85
N PRO A 20 -16.22 -4.86 -9.95
CA PRO A 20 -16.48 -6.30 -9.87
C PRO A 20 -15.25 -7.04 -9.37
N GLY A 21 -15.38 -8.17 -8.71
CA GLY A 21 -14.27 -9.03 -8.31
C GLY A 21 -13.58 -9.72 -9.50
N ALA A 22 -12.27 -9.95 -9.42
CA ALA A 22 -11.52 -10.76 -10.38
C ALA A 22 -11.25 -12.15 -9.77
N ARG A 23 -11.93 -13.18 -10.29
CA ARG A 23 -12.02 -14.52 -9.67
C ARG A 23 -11.09 -15.58 -10.27
N SER A 24 -10.10 -15.15 -11.05
CA SER A 24 -9.07 -16.02 -11.63
C SER A 24 -7.86 -15.17 -12.03
N LEU A 25 -6.67 -15.79 -12.17
CA LEU A 25 -5.49 -15.08 -12.67
C LEU A 25 -5.73 -14.47 -14.07
N PRO A 26 -6.32 -15.18 -15.06
CA PRO A 26 -6.66 -14.56 -16.34
C PRO A 26 -7.53 -13.31 -16.19
N ALA A 27 -8.56 -13.33 -15.32
CA ALA A 27 -9.41 -12.16 -15.10
C ALA A 27 -8.67 -11.00 -14.43
N VAL A 28 -7.68 -11.30 -13.57
CA VAL A 28 -6.80 -10.30 -12.96
C VAL A 28 -5.92 -9.64 -14.02
N LEU A 29 -5.28 -10.44 -14.88
CA LEU A 29 -4.40 -9.97 -15.95
C LEU A 29 -5.16 -9.18 -17.02
N GLU A 30 -6.31 -9.69 -17.48
CA GLU A 30 -7.18 -9.01 -18.45
C GLU A 30 -7.65 -7.64 -17.93
N ARG A 31 -8.01 -7.56 -16.64
CA ARG A 31 -8.37 -6.28 -16.04
C ARG A 31 -7.19 -5.34 -15.97
N LEU A 32 -6.01 -5.83 -15.55
CA LEU A 32 -4.81 -5.02 -15.50
C LEU A 32 -4.52 -4.43 -16.89
N GLU A 33 -4.49 -5.26 -17.93
CA GLU A 33 -4.31 -4.84 -19.33
C GLU A 33 -5.35 -3.79 -19.77
N THR A 34 -6.63 -4.05 -19.49
CA THR A 34 -7.73 -3.14 -19.84
C THR A 34 -7.56 -1.76 -19.20
N GLU A 35 -7.24 -1.71 -17.91
CA GLU A 35 -7.08 -0.44 -17.20
C GLU A 35 -5.76 0.26 -17.59
N LEU A 36 -4.70 -0.49 -17.90
CA LEU A 36 -3.43 0.06 -18.39
C LEU A 36 -3.60 0.92 -19.64
N SER A 37 -4.47 0.50 -20.57
CA SER A 37 -4.77 1.23 -21.81
C SER A 37 -5.37 2.63 -21.59
N ARG A 38 -5.87 2.91 -20.37
CA ARG A 38 -6.49 4.18 -19.98
C ARG A 38 -5.55 5.11 -19.23
N LEU A 39 -4.36 4.64 -18.88
CA LEU A 39 -3.39 5.39 -18.08
C LEU A 39 -2.29 5.98 -18.98
N ASN A 40 -1.73 7.13 -18.57
CA ASN A 40 -0.55 7.69 -19.22
C ASN A 40 0.61 6.68 -19.19
N HIS A 41 1.17 6.34 -20.35
CA HIS A 41 2.16 5.26 -20.51
C HIS A 41 3.49 5.50 -19.78
N ASP A 42 3.82 6.73 -19.41
CA ASP A 42 5.15 7.09 -18.87
C ASP A 42 5.31 6.86 -17.36
N LEU A 43 4.22 6.58 -16.64
CA LEU A 43 4.25 6.43 -15.18
C LEU A 43 4.18 4.97 -14.75
N PRO A 44 4.94 4.57 -13.71
CA PRO A 44 4.73 3.30 -13.01
C PRO A 44 3.28 3.11 -12.57
N VAL A 45 2.83 1.86 -12.53
CA VAL A 45 1.44 1.51 -12.29
C VAL A 45 1.26 0.93 -10.90
N ALA A 46 0.32 1.51 -10.16
CA ALA A 46 -0.15 0.97 -8.89
C ALA A 46 -1.47 0.21 -9.10
N ALA A 47 -1.48 -1.03 -8.65
CA ALA A 47 -2.68 -1.84 -8.51
C ALA A 47 -2.72 -2.47 -7.12
N TRP A 48 -3.88 -2.99 -6.72
CA TRP A 48 -4.05 -3.55 -5.39
C TRP A 48 -5.20 -4.54 -5.30
N GLY A 49 -5.17 -5.35 -4.25
CA GLY A 49 -6.27 -6.25 -3.86
C GLY A 49 -6.11 -7.69 -4.32
N PHE A 50 -5.10 -8.01 -5.14
CA PHE A 50 -4.82 -9.40 -5.51
C PHE A 50 -4.47 -10.20 -4.25
N ASP A 51 -5.12 -11.33 -4.03
CA ASP A 51 -4.84 -12.21 -2.90
C ASP A 51 -4.99 -13.68 -3.35
N PRO A 52 -3.88 -14.44 -3.42
CA PRO A 52 -3.92 -15.84 -3.82
C PRO A 52 -4.64 -16.73 -2.80
N ALA A 53 -4.91 -16.27 -1.57
CA ALA A 53 -5.71 -17.03 -0.60
C ALA A 53 -7.15 -17.29 -1.10
N HIS A 54 -7.65 -16.45 -2.01
CA HIS A 54 -8.95 -16.65 -2.67
C HIS A 54 -8.86 -17.44 -3.98
N LEU A 55 -7.66 -17.73 -4.46
CA LEU A 55 -7.36 -18.45 -5.70
C LEU A 55 -6.36 -19.59 -5.43
N PRO A 56 -6.79 -20.69 -4.77
CA PRO A 56 -5.86 -21.74 -4.34
C PRO A 56 -5.04 -22.31 -5.51
N GLY A 57 -3.73 -22.41 -5.31
CA GLY A 57 -2.80 -22.93 -6.32
C GLY A 57 -2.37 -21.92 -7.38
N VAL A 58 -2.78 -20.65 -7.26
CA VAL A 58 -2.37 -19.57 -8.15
C VAL A 58 -1.28 -18.73 -7.48
N ALA A 59 -0.13 -18.62 -8.14
CA ALA A 59 0.87 -17.60 -7.85
C ALA A 59 0.90 -16.60 -9.02
N ILE A 60 1.17 -15.33 -8.73
CA ILE A 60 1.44 -14.33 -9.75
C ILE A 60 2.94 -14.05 -9.76
N THR A 61 3.55 -14.16 -10.93
CA THR A 61 4.99 -13.95 -11.12
C THR A 61 5.24 -12.67 -11.91
N ALA A 62 6.50 -12.24 -11.92
CA ALA A 62 6.96 -11.16 -12.79
C ALA A 62 6.61 -11.44 -14.27
N ASN A 63 6.76 -12.68 -14.72
CA ASN A 63 6.44 -13.09 -16.10
C ASN A 63 4.95 -12.94 -16.44
N ASP A 64 4.06 -13.29 -15.50
CA ASP A 64 2.61 -13.12 -15.69
C ASP A 64 2.24 -11.64 -15.86
N LEU A 65 2.89 -10.77 -15.07
CA LEU A 65 2.70 -9.32 -15.17
C LEU A 65 3.34 -8.76 -16.45
N ASP A 66 4.53 -9.23 -16.84
CA ASP A 66 5.22 -8.80 -18.06
C ASP A 66 4.36 -9.05 -19.30
N ALA A 67 3.61 -10.16 -19.34
CA ALA A 67 2.72 -10.50 -20.45
C ALA A 67 1.67 -9.43 -20.77
N VAL A 68 1.25 -8.65 -19.78
CA VAL A 68 0.22 -7.58 -19.93
C VAL A 68 0.76 -6.17 -19.75
N THR A 69 1.95 -6.02 -19.15
CA THR A 69 2.55 -4.71 -18.85
C THR A 69 3.72 -4.35 -19.77
N GLY A 70 4.33 -5.34 -20.44
CA GLY A 70 5.58 -5.16 -21.17
C GLY A 70 6.67 -4.58 -20.27
N ASP A 71 7.37 -3.56 -20.76
CA ASP A 71 8.43 -2.88 -20.01
C ASP A 71 7.93 -1.78 -19.06
N ARG A 72 6.61 -1.64 -18.89
CA ARG A 72 6.05 -0.63 -17.98
C ARG A 72 6.12 -1.14 -16.53
N PRO A 73 6.79 -0.44 -15.60
CA PRO A 73 6.90 -0.91 -14.21
C PRO A 73 5.52 -0.98 -13.53
N VAL A 74 5.22 -2.11 -12.88
CA VAL A 74 3.98 -2.29 -12.12
C VAL A 74 4.24 -2.81 -10.71
N VAL A 75 3.40 -2.36 -9.79
CA VAL A 75 3.34 -2.77 -8.39
C VAL A 75 1.90 -3.17 -8.09
N VAL A 76 1.69 -4.42 -7.70
CA VAL A 76 0.40 -4.95 -7.26
C VAL A 76 0.46 -5.25 -5.78
N ARG A 77 -0.23 -4.46 -4.95
CA ARG A 77 -0.29 -4.69 -3.51
C ARG A 77 -1.28 -5.81 -3.17
N ASN A 78 -0.83 -6.76 -2.35
CA ASN A 78 -1.71 -7.80 -1.81
C ASN A 78 -2.75 -7.20 -0.85
N THR A 79 -3.92 -7.83 -0.73
CA THR A 79 -4.97 -7.42 0.22
C THR A 79 -4.49 -7.40 1.68
N SER A 80 -3.58 -8.30 2.07
CA SER A 80 -2.98 -8.33 3.41
C SER A 80 -2.19 -7.06 3.73
N GLY A 81 -1.65 -6.39 2.70
CA GLY A 81 -0.72 -5.27 2.87
C GLY A 81 0.72 -5.69 3.22
N HIS A 82 1.02 -6.99 3.31
CA HIS A 82 2.34 -7.55 3.65
C HIS A 82 3.09 -8.15 2.45
N ILE A 83 2.44 -8.17 1.27
CA ILE A 83 3.03 -8.72 0.05
C ILE A 83 2.81 -7.72 -1.07
N THR A 84 3.81 -7.58 -1.93
CA THR A 84 3.74 -6.82 -3.16
C THR A 84 4.28 -7.66 -4.30
N TYR A 85 3.55 -7.67 -5.42
CA TYR A 85 3.97 -8.34 -6.65
C TYR A 85 4.42 -7.30 -7.66
N VAL A 86 5.55 -7.54 -8.31
CA VAL A 86 6.16 -6.63 -9.27
C VAL A 86 6.60 -7.36 -10.52
N ASN A 87 6.62 -6.65 -11.64
CA ASN A 87 7.09 -7.20 -12.92
C ASN A 87 8.60 -7.07 -13.09
N SER A 88 9.14 -7.61 -14.18
CA SER A 88 10.58 -7.60 -14.44
C SER A 88 11.11 -6.17 -14.63
N ALA A 89 10.31 -5.27 -15.20
CA ALA A 89 10.69 -3.86 -15.35
C ALA A 89 10.92 -3.18 -13.99
N MET A 90 10.03 -3.42 -13.02
CA MET A 90 10.16 -2.89 -11.67
C MET A 90 11.36 -3.51 -10.92
N LEU A 91 11.58 -4.82 -11.04
CA LEU A 91 12.75 -5.49 -10.46
C LEU A 91 14.06 -4.85 -10.96
N ARG A 92 14.17 -4.59 -12.27
CA ARG A 92 15.35 -3.93 -12.87
C ARG A 92 15.57 -2.52 -12.33
N ILE A 93 14.52 -1.69 -12.27
CA ILE A 93 14.64 -0.30 -11.80
C ILE A 93 14.99 -0.25 -10.30
N ALA A 94 14.44 -1.18 -9.51
CA ALA A 94 14.75 -1.28 -8.09
C ALA A 94 16.09 -1.98 -7.79
N GLY A 95 16.81 -2.46 -8.81
CA GLY A 95 18.09 -3.17 -8.64
C GLY A 95 17.95 -4.51 -7.91
N ILE A 96 16.78 -5.14 -7.99
CA ILE A 96 16.51 -6.43 -7.35
C ILE A 96 16.99 -7.54 -8.29
N THR A 97 17.92 -8.37 -7.82
CA THR A 97 18.59 -9.40 -8.61
C THR A 97 18.72 -10.69 -7.79
N ARG A 98 19.24 -11.76 -8.41
CA ARG A 98 19.61 -13.00 -7.71
C ARG A 98 20.54 -12.80 -6.52
N ASP A 99 21.33 -11.73 -6.51
CA ASP A 99 22.29 -11.42 -5.43
C ASP A 99 21.68 -10.58 -4.31
N SER A 100 20.42 -10.13 -4.45
CA SER A 100 19.72 -9.40 -3.39
C SER A 100 19.57 -10.28 -2.15
N ALA A 101 20.21 -9.87 -1.05
CA ALA A 101 20.22 -10.59 0.23
C ALA A 101 19.11 -10.14 1.20
N VAL A 102 18.24 -9.22 0.76
CA VAL A 102 17.14 -8.70 1.58
C VAL A 102 16.13 -9.81 1.83
N GLU A 103 15.85 -10.07 3.11
CA GLU A 103 14.82 -11.03 3.52
C GLU A 103 13.44 -10.62 2.96
N GLY A 104 12.68 -11.60 2.50
CA GLY A 104 11.37 -11.38 1.88
C GLY A 104 11.39 -11.18 0.36
N VAL A 105 12.57 -11.07 -0.28
CA VAL A 105 12.67 -11.20 -1.74
C VAL A 105 12.52 -12.67 -2.11
N VAL A 106 11.36 -13.05 -2.65
CA VAL A 106 11.07 -14.44 -3.03
C VAL A 106 11.83 -14.78 -4.31
N LYS A 107 12.51 -15.93 -4.29
CA LYS A 107 13.30 -16.44 -5.42
C LYS A 107 12.78 -17.80 -5.84
N ASP A 108 12.90 -18.10 -7.13
CA ASP A 108 12.59 -19.42 -7.67
C ASP A 108 13.72 -20.44 -7.42
N LEU A 109 13.57 -21.65 -7.97
CA LEU A 109 14.55 -22.73 -7.84
C LEU A 109 15.90 -22.44 -8.53
N THR A 110 15.95 -21.47 -9.43
CA THR A 110 17.18 -21.02 -10.11
C THR A 110 17.88 -19.89 -9.34
N GLY A 111 17.22 -19.34 -8.33
CA GLY A 111 17.68 -18.21 -7.53
C GLY A 111 17.30 -16.84 -8.10
N GLU A 112 16.49 -16.79 -9.16
CA GLU A 112 16.01 -15.53 -9.73
C GLU A 112 14.79 -15.00 -8.95
N PRO A 113 14.68 -13.67 -8.72
CA PRO A 113 13.54 -13.08 -8.05
C PRO A 113 12.23 -13.35 -8.81
N THR A 114 11.20 -13.83 -8.13
CA THR A 114 9.91 -14.16 -8.75
C THR A 114 9.04 -12.94 -9.04
N GLY A 115 9.39 -11.78 -8.48
CA GLY A 115 8.54 -10.60 -8.42
C GLY A 115 7.71 -10.48 -7.15
N GLU A 116 7.71 -11.48 -6.27
CA GLU A 116 7.02 -11.39 -4.98
C GLU A 116 7.96 -10.85 -3.88
N LEU A 117 7.54 -9.76 -3.24
CA LEU A 117 8.24 -9.08 -2.15
C LEU A 117 7.38 -9.15 -0.89
N ARG A 118 7.93 -9.74 0.18
CA ARG A 118 7.25 -9.94 1.46
C ARG A 118 7.83 -9.03 2.53
N GLU A 119 6.94 -8.52 3.37
CA GLU A 119 7.25 -7.64 4.49
C GLU A 119 7.90 -6.30 4.12
N VAL A 120 7.97 -5.43 5.12
CA VAL A 120 8.34 -4.02 4.95
C VAL A 120 9.73 -3.87 4.33
N GLU A 121 10.70 -4.72 4.66
CA GLU A 121 12.07 -4.62 4.14
C GLU A 121 12.13 -4.82 2.61
N ALA A 122 11.61 -5.95 2.11
CA ALA A 122 11.61 -6.21 0.67
C ALA A 122 10.67 -5.26 -0.09
N MET A 123 9.48 -4.98 0.44
CA MET A 123 8.54 -4.05 -0.19
C MET A 123 9.08 -2.62 -0.30
N SER A 124 9.94 -2.19 0.63
CA SER A 124 10.53 -0.85 0.60
C SER A 124 11.50 -0.64 -0.55
N LEU A 125 12.03 -1.72 -1.16
CA LEU A 125 12.95 -1.62 -2.31
C LEU A 125 12.30 -0.97 -3.53
N VAL A 126 10.98 -1.11 -3.70
CA VAL A 126 10.22 -0.53 -4.83
C VAL A 126 9.52 0.78 -4.46
N GLY A 127 9.50 1.13 -3.17
CA GLY A 127 8.86 2.35 -2.66
C GLY A 127 9.33 3.65 -3.34
N PRO A 128 10.65 3.88 -3.52
CA PRO A 128 11.16 5.08 -4.19
C PRO A 128 10.68 5.24 -5.64
N VAL A 129 10.47 4.14 -6.36
CA VAL A 129 9.97 4.16 -7.75
C VAL A 129 8.50 4.58 -7.80
N MET A 130 7.75 4.26 -6.74
CA MET A 130 6.35 4.64 -6.55
C MET A 130 6.17 5.99 -5.84
N ALA A 131 7.27 6.69 -5.50
CA ALA A 131 7.24 7.95 -4.78
C ALA A 131 6.81 9.10 -5.72
N GLY A 132 5.52 9.12 -6.06
CA GLY A 132 4.88 10.14 -6.89
C GLY A 132 3.59 10.69 -6.27
N ALA A 133 3.38 10.47 -4.97
CA ALA A 133 2.20 10.97 -4.27
C ALA A 133 2.20 12.51 -4.28
N SER A 134 1.43 13.09 -5.20
CA SER A 134 1.20 14.53 -5.23
C SER A 134 0.30 14.93 -4.07
N ARG A 135 0.38 16.20 -3.66
CA ARG A 135 -0.60 16.79 -2.73
C ARG A 135 -2.04 16.48 -3.16
N GLN A 136 -2.32 16.61 -4.45
CA GLN A 136 -3.65 16.34 -5.01
C GLN A 136 -4.06 14.87 -4.84
N SER A 137 -3.15 13.93 -5.07
CA SER A 137 -3.40 12.49 -4.89
C SER A 137 -3.73 12.16 -3.44
N ASN A 138 -3.01 12.75 -2.47
CA ASN A 138 -3.27 12.54 -1.04
C ASN A 138 -4.67 13.07 -0.65
N LEU A 139 -5.02 14.29 -1.08
CA LEU A 139 -6.35 14.87 -0.80
C LEU A 139 -7.48 14.05 -1.42
N LEU A 140 -7.30 13.55 -2.64
CA LEU A 140 -8.29 12.68 -3.30
C LEU A 140 -8.43 11.33 -2.59
N ALA A 141 -7.35 10.78 -2.03
CA ALA A 141 -7.41 9.57 -1.22
C ALA A 141 -8.22 9.80 0.07
N LEU A 142 -7.97 10.90 0.79
CA LEU A 142 -8.71 11.29 2.00
C LEU A 142 -10.19 11.53 1.71
N GLN A 143 -10.51 12.27 0.64
CA GLN A 143 -11.88 12.49 0.18
C GLN A 143 -12.59 11.17 -0.16
N GLY A 144 -11.87 10.25 -0.82
CA GLY A 144 -12.38 8.92 -1.14
C GLY A 144 -12.70 8.11 0.12
N ALA A 145 -11.80 8.08 1.09
CA ALA A 145 -11.98 7.39 2.37
C ALA A 145 -13.17 7.98 3.15
N ALA A 146 -13.24 9.31 3.26
CA ALA A 146 -14.33 10.03 3.91
C ALA A 146 -15.69 9.75 3.24
N THR A 147 -15.72 9.70 1.91
CA THR A 147 -16.94 9.39 1.14
C THR A 147 -17.42 7.97 1.40
N LEU A 148 -16.51 7.00 1.44
CA LEU A 148 -16.85 5.61 1.77
C LEU A 148 -17.34 5.47 3.21
N ALA A 149 -16.69 6.13 4.17
CA ALA A 149 -17.10 6.12 5.57
C ALA A 149 -18.51 6.69 5.76
N ARG A 150 -18.83 7.83 5.11
CA ARG A 150 -20.19 8.41 5.13
C ARG A 150 -21.26 7.45 4.63
N LYS A 151 -20.98 6.69 3.55
CA LYS A 151 -21.96 5.75 2.97
C LYS A 151 -22.41 4.67 3.95
N VAL A 152 -21.60 4.37 4.97
CA VAL A 152 -21.89 3.36 5.99
C VAL A 152 -22.12 3.95 7.38
N GLY A 153 -22.24 5.27 7.50
CA GLY A 153 -22.46 5.97 8.78
C GLY A 153 -21.24 6.02 9.70
N CYS A 154 -20.04 5.67 9.22
CA CYS A 154 -18.81 5.83 9.98
C CYS A 154 -18.38 7.30 9.98
N THR A 155 -18.24 7.87 11.18
CA THR A 155 -17.86 9.28 11.39
C THR A 155 -16.41 9.48 11.78
N THR A 156 -15.69 8.39 12.12
CA THR A 156 -14.28 8.42 12.49
C THR A 156 -13.50 7.34 11.72
N ILE A 157 -12.33 7.70 11.22
CA ILE A 157 -11.41 6.81 10.50
C ILE A 157 -10.10 6.76 11.27
N SER A 158 -9.56 5.57 11.51
CA SER A 158 -8.24 5.42 12.14
C SER A 158 -7.21 4.89 11.16
N ASP A 159 -6.12 5.63 10.96
CA ASP A 159 -4.95 5.19 10.19
C ASP A 159 -3.89 4.65 11.15
N TRP A 160 -3.79 3.31 11.22
CA TRP A 160 -2.92 2.62 12.18
C TRP A 160 -1.51 2.32 11.65
N ALA A 161 -1.07 2.92 10.56
CA ALA A 161 0.30 2.79 10.06
C ALA A 161 0.76 4.06 9.32
N PHE A 162 0.48 5.21 9.94
CA PHE A 162 0.75 6.51 9.31
C PHE A 162 2.25 6.74 9.08
N GLY A 163 2.58 7.36 7.93
CA GLY A 163 3.93 7.84 7.64
C GLY A 163 4.60 7.23 6.41
N GLY A 164 3.94 6.30 5.72
CA GLY A 164 4.45 5.69 4.47
C GLY A 164 4.29 6.55 3.21
N VAL A 165 3.54 7.66 3.29
CA VAL A 165 3.21 8.51 2.14
C VAL A 165 3.76 9.93 2.37
N ALA A 166 4.59 10.38 1.43
CA ALA A 166 5.16 11.73 1.48
C ALA A 166 4.06 12.80 1.44
N GLY A 167 4.19 13.84 2.26
CA GLY A 167 3.22 14.94 2.34
C GLY A 167 1.85 14.55 2.92
N ALA A 168 1.68 13.33 3.45
CA ALA A 168 0.39 12.89 3.96
C ALA A 168 -0.08 13.74 5.16
N PHE A 169 0.82 14.08 6.09
CA PHE A 169 0.42 14.84 7.29
C PHE A 169 -0.20 16.18 6.92
N GLN A 170 0.43 16.92 5.99
CA GLN A 170 -0.08 18.18 5.48
C GLN A 170 -1.43 18.00 4.78
N ALA A 171 -1.61 16.91 4.01
CA ALA A 171 -2.88 16.62 3.37
C ALA A 171 -3.99 16.30 4.40
N TYR A 172 -3.66 15.56 5.47
CA TYR A 172 -4.59 15.35 6.59
C TYR A 172 -4.99 16.67 7.23
N GLN A 173 -4.02 17.53 7.55
CA GLN A 173 -4.27 18.85 8.15
C GLN A 173 -5.16 19.70 7.25
N GLU A 174 -4.83 19.79 5.97
CA GLU A 174 -5.60 20.55 4.99
C GLU A 174 -7.05 20.03 4.88
N PHE A 175 -7.19 18.72 4.65
CA PHE A 175 -8.51 18.09 4.47
C PHE A 175 -9.40 18.26 5.70
N THR A 176 -8.83 18.09 6.90
CA THR A 176 -9.58 18.15 8.17
C THR A 176 -9.86 19.57 8.66
N SER A 177 -9.16 20.57 8.14
CA SER A 177 -9.42 21.98 8.42
C SER A 177 -10.58 22.56 7.62
N ALA A 178 -11.07 21.85 6.59
CA ALA A 178 -12.24 22.28 5.84
C ALA A 178 -13.51 22.18 6.70
N ASP A 179 -14.35 23.22 6.67
CA ASP A 179 -15.58 23.29 7.47
C ASP A 179 -16.53 22.11 7.16
N ASP A 180 -16.54 21.67 5.90
CA ASP A 180 -17.38 20.58 5.38
C ASP A 180 -16.73 19.19 5.46
N CYS A 181 -15.57 19.06 6.12
CA CYS A 181 -14.96 17.75 6.37
C CYS A 181 -15.99 16.84 7.08
N PRO A 182 -16.33 15.66 6.55
CA PRO A 182 -17.46 14.89 7.07
C PRO A 182 -17.12 13.91 8.19
N VAL A 183 -15.83 13.70 8.44
CA VAL A 183 -15.31 12.68 9.34
C VAL A 183 -14.16 13.25 10.18
N SER A 184 -13.88 12.61 11.31
CA SER A 184 -12.66 12.81 12.07
C SER A 184 -11.64 11.72 11.74
N PHE A 185 -10.36 12.04 11.82
CA PHE A 185 -9.27 11.09 11.66
C PHE A 185 -8.47 10.95 12.95
N VAL A 186 -8.11 9.71 13.27
CA VAL A 186 -7.14 9.38 14.31
C VAL A 186 -5.97 8.70 13.62
N ILE A 187 -4.81 9.34 13.57
CA ILE A 187 -3.61 8.76 12.95
C ILE A 187 -2.67 8.21 14.01
N ALA A 188 -2.13 7.01 13.80
CA ALA A 188 -1.12 6.41 14.64
C ALA A 188 0.18 6.28 13.83
N PRO A 189 1.18 7.18 14.05
CA PRO A 189 2.44 7.12 13.34
C PRO A 189 3.15 5.78 13.56
N PHE A 190 3.65 5.18 12.48
CA PHE A 190 4.49 3.99 12.57
C PHE A 190 5.85 4.35 13.17
N TYR A 191 6.41 3.50 14.04
CA TYR A 191 7.65 3.82 14.74
C TYR A 191 8.82 4.15 13.79
N ARG A 192 8.90 3.49 12.63
CA ARG A 192 9.93 3.77 11.62
C ARG A 192 9.81 5.17 11.02
N TYR A 193 8.60 5.67 10.85
CA TYR A 193 8.38 7.04 10.39
C TYR A 193 8.94 8.05 11.41
N LEU A 194 8.64 7.84 12.70
CA LEU A 194 9.15 8.70 13.77
C LEU A 194 10.68 8.58 13.92
N LEU A 195 11.22 7.37 13.83
CA LEU A 195 12.67 7.11 13.86
C LEU A 195 13.39 7.87 12.74
N ALA A 196 12.89 7.77 11.51
CA ALA A 196 13.46 8.45 10.36
C ALA A 196 13.41 9.97 10.51
N ARG A 197 12.26 10.52 10.92
CA ARG A 197 12.09 11.96 11.17
C ARG A 197 12.90 12.48 12.35
N GLY A 198 13.22 11.61 13.30
CA GLY A 198 14.15 11.88 14.41
C GLY A 198 15.62 11.64 14.07
N GLY A 199 15.99 11.46 12.80
CA GLY A 199 17.38 11.23 12.39
C GLY A 199 18.00 9.95 12.95
N GLY A 200 17.20 8.91 13.18
CA GLY A 200 17.63 7.65 13.77
C GLY A 200 17.64 7.63 15.30
N SER A 201 17.22 8.71 15.97
CA SER A 201 17.09 8.76 17.43
C SER A 201 15.63 8.59 17.86
N MET A 202 15.38 7.63 18.76
CA MET A 202 14.07 7.47 19.40
C MET A 202 13.67 8.69 20.23
N ALA A 203 14.63 9.31 20.93
CA ALA A 203 14.36 10.51 21.73
C ALA A 203 13.90 11.67 20.85
N GLU A 204 14.54 11.86 19.68
CA GLU A 204 14.11 12.88 18.72
C GLU A 204 12.78 12.48 18.04
N GLY A 205 12.57 11.19 17.75
CA GLY A 205 11.29 10.68 17.23
C GLY A 205 10.11 10.95 18.16
N VAL A 206 10.30 10.87 19.48
CA VAL A 206 9.29 11.25 20.48
C VAL A 206 9.00 12.75 20.42
N LYS A 207 10.01 13.61 20.20
CA LYS A 207 9.79 15.05 20.02
C LYS A 207 9.00 15.32 18.74
N VAL A 208 9.30 14.61 17.65
CA VAL A 208 8.52 14.69 16.39
C VAL A 208 7.06 14.28 16.64
N HIS A 209 6.82 13.19 17.37
CA HIS A 209 5.46 12.75 17.70
C HIS A 209 4.69 13.81 18.51
N ARG A 210 5.31 14.38 19.55
CA ARG A 210 4.71 15.46 20.35
C ARG A 210 4.41 16.71 19.52
N GLN A 211 5.31 17.06 18.59
CA GLN A 211 5.08 18.18 17.68
C GLN A 211 3.85 17.91 16.80
N MET A 212 3.75 16.72 16.21
CA MET A 212 2.59 16.35 15.40
C MET A 212 1.28 16.37 16.22
N GLN A 213 1.32 15.95 17.50
CA GLN A 213 0.15 16.05 18.39
C GLN A 213 -0.30 17.49 18.61
N ALA A 214 0.64 18.43 18.77
CA ALA A 214 0.33 19.86 18.88
C ALA A 214 -0.20 20.47 17.58
N GLU A 215 0.12 19.87 16.43
CA GLU A 215 -0.29 20.30 15.09
C GLU A 215 -1.59 19.64 14.60
N GLY A 216 -2.25 18.85 15.45
CA GLY A 216 -3.60 18.31 15.21
C GLY A 216 -4.67 19.40 15.23
N ASN A 217 -5.93 19.00 15.00
CA ASN A 217 -7.09 19.89 15.04
C ASN A 217 -8.34 19.12 15.50
N PRO A 218 -9.53 19.75 15.68
CA PRO A 218 -10.72 19.07 16.18
C PRO A 218 -11.19 17.85 15.38
N ARG A 219 -10.75 17.69 14.12
CA ARG A 219 -11.05 16.54 13.24
C ARG A 219 -9.81 15.72 12.89
N LEU A 220 -8.64 16.03 13.46
CA LEU A 220 -7.39 15.30 13.27
C LEU A 220 -6.67 15.12 14.60
N GLU A 221 -6.78 13.90 15.13
CA GLU A 221 -6.04 13.47 16.31
C GLU A 221 -4.79 12.70 15.88
N VAL A 222 -3.63 13.06 16.45
CA VAL A 222 -2.41 12.23 16.37
C VAL A 222 -2.38 11.35 17.61
N GLY A 223 -2.82 10.10 17.44
CA GLY A 223 -2.98 9.11 18.48
C GLY A 223 -1.67 8.39 18.86
N PRO A 224 -1.75 7.11 19.26
CA PRO A 224 -0.60 6.36 19.75
C PRO A 224 0.43 6.05 18.66
N VAL A 225 1.59 5.54 19.06
CA VAL A 225 2.60 5.04 18.11
C VAL A 225 2.29 3.59 17.75
N LYS A 226 2.24 3.29 16.45
CA LYS A 226 2.11 1.91 15.96
C LYS A 226 3.46 1.19 16.03
N LEU A 227 3.47 0.07 16.73
CA LEU A 227 4.55 -0.93 16.72
C LEU A 227 4.12 -2.16 15.90
N MET A 228 5.10 -2.89 15.40
CA MET A 228 4.92 -4.18 14.72
C MET A 228 5.95 -5.15 15.31
N VAL A 229 5.48 -6.34 15.70
CA VAL A 229 6.29 -7.38 16.34
C VAL A 229 6.59 -8.49 15.33
N ASP A 230 5.58 -8.91 14.57
CA ASP A 230 5.63 -9.94 13.55
C ASP A 230 4.85 -9.50 12.29
N GLY A 231 4.77 -10.40 11.29
CA GLY A 231 4.13 -10.16 10.00
C GLY A 231 2.67 -10.62 9.94
N SER A 232 2.35 -11.39 8.89
CA SER A 232 0.99 -11.79 8.55
C SER A 232 0.89 -13.31 8.41
N ILE A 233 -0.25 -13.87 8.84
CA ILE A 233 -0.57 -15.28 8.61
C ILE A 233 -0.75 -15.60 7.12
N GLN A 234 -1.26 -14.66 6.32
CA GLN A 234 -1.38 -14.82 4.87
C GLN A 234 -0.02 -14.81 4.17
N GLY A 235 0.95 -14.07 4.72
CA GLY A 235 2.32 -14.01 4.24
C GLY A 235 3.23 -15.12 4.78
N PHE A 236 2.74 -15.96 5.70
CA PHE A 236 3.54 -16.94 6.44
C PHE A 236 4.73 -16.30 7.18
N THR A 237 4.53 -15.09 7.69
CA THR A 237 5.54 -14.24 8.37
C THR A 237 5.12 -13.84 9.78
N GLY A 238 3.93 -14.28 10.23
CA GLY A 238 3.51 -14.17 11.62
C GLY A 238 4.34 -15.11 12.52
N ASP A 239 4.66 -14.65 13.73
CA ASP A 239 5.42 -15.45 14.70
C ASP A 239 4.45 -16.34 15.49
N LEU A 240 4.28 -17.57 15.01
CA LEU A 240 3.30 -18.49 15.56
C LEU A 240 3.97 -19.54 16.46
N ARG A 241 3.35 -19.80 17.61
CA ARG A 241 3.65 -21.01 18.37
C ARG A 241 3.03 -22.21 17.66
N TRP A 242 3.62 -23.38 17.86
CA TRP A 242 3.05 -24.65 17.42
C TRP A 242 1.55 -24.72 17.80
N PRO A 243 0.65 -25.13 16.89
CA PRO A 243 0.89 -25.72 15.56
C PRO A 243 0.82 -24.71 14.39
N GLY A 244 1.10 -23.43 14.63
CA GLY A 244 0.96 -22.39 13.62
C GLY A 244 1.90 -22.49 12.43
#